data_AF-A0A8S8Y3X1-F1
#
_entry.id   AF-A0A8S8Y3X1-F1
#
_cell.length_a   1.000
_cell.length_b   1.000
_cell.length_c   1.000
_cell.angle_alpha   90.00
_cell.angle_beta   90.00
_cell.angle_gamma   90.00
#
_symmetry.space_group_name_H-M   'P 1'
#
loop_
_entity.id
_entity.type
_entity.pdbx_description
1 polymer ?
#
loop_
_entity_poly.entity_id
_entity_poly.type
_entity_poly.pdbx_seq_one_letter_code
_entity_poly.pdbx_strand_id
1 'polypeptide(L)'
;MGSKKQGAQRVLDAHASRLKLKGRLVPVAVVIVLIGVGVAALSRWEFGLATVLFCGLLFQYAVERMNTILDASVVNGLKDMGWNVETELDEATLDKIKAAAAK
;
A
#
# COMPACT_ATOMS: atom_id res chain seq x y z
N MET A 1 15.28 -24.47 6.23
CA MET A 1 13.94 -24.48 5.61
C MET A 1 12.98 -23.39 6.13
N GLY A 2 13.28 -22.67 7.22
CA GLY A 2 12.41 -21.60 7.73
C GLY A 2 12.47 -20.25 6.97
N SER A 3 13.66 -19.88 6.46
CA SER A 3 13.85 -18.58 5.78
C SER A 3 13.01 -18.42 4.51
N LYS A 4 12.89 -19.48 3.69
CA LYS A 4 12.12 -19.44 2.43
C LYS A 4 10.61 -19.29 2.65
N LYS A 5 10.03 -19.96 3.65
CA LYS A 5 8.60 -19.80 4.01
C LYS A 5 8.32 -18.40 4.58
N GLN A 6 9.21 -17.86 5.41
CA GLN A 6 9.06 -16.50 5.96
C GLN A 6 9.19 -15.41 4.90
N GLY A 7 10.11 -15.58 3.93
CA GLY A 7 10.24 -14.68 2.77
C GLY A 7 8.99 -14.69 1.89
N ALA A 8 8.45 -15.88 1.58
CA ALA A 8 7.21 -16.02 0.81
C ALA A 8 6.00 -15.36 1.49
N GLN A 9 5.88 -15.53 2.80
CA GLN A 9 4.77 -14.96 3.57
C GLN A 9 4.87 -13.44 3.70
N ARG A 10 6.08 -12.88 3.82
CA ARG A 10 6.32 -11.42 3.75
C ARG A 10 5.87 -10.81 2.42
N VAL A 11 6.18 -11.47 1.30
CA VAL A 11 5.77 -10.99 -0.03
C VAL A 11 4.25 -11.02 -0.19
N LEU A 12 3.60 -12.10 0.27
CA LEU A 12 2.14 -12.23 0.24
C LEU A 12 1.44 -11.18 1.10
N ASP A 13 1.97 -10.91 2.30
CA ASP A 13 1.40 -9.91 3.21
C ASP A 13 1.62 -8.47 2.71
N ALA A 14 2.75 -8.22 2.04
CA ALA A 14 3.00 -6.97 1.35
C ALA A 14 2.03 -6.75 0.18
N HIS A 15 1.76 -7.79 -0.62
CA HIS A 15 0.78 -7.72 -1.71
C HIS A 15 -0.65 -7.50 -1.19
N ALA A 16 -1.04 -8.23 -0.15
CA ALA A 16 -2.35 -8.04 0.49
C ALA A 16 -2.50 -6.63 1.08
N SER A 17 -1.42 -6.08 1.64
CA SER A 17 -1.38 -4.70 2.15
C SER A 17 -1.51 -3.67 1.03
N ARG A 18 -0.87 -3.88 -0.14
CA ARG A 18 -1.06 -3.03 -1.34
C ARG A 18 -2.50 -3.03 -1.84
N LEU A 19 -3.14 -4.19 -1.87
CA LEU A 19 -4.53 -4.32 -2.30
C LEU A 19 -5.50 -3.62 -1.33
N LYS A 20 -5.28 -3.77 -0.02
CA LYS A 20 -6.05 -3.06 1.02
C LYS A 20 -5.85 -1.54 0.97
N LEU A 21 -4.64 -1.09 0.66
CA LEU A 21 -4.31 0.32 0.43
C LEU A 21 -5.11 0.91 -0.72
N LYS A 22 -5.13 0.21 -1.86
CA LYS A 22 -5.90 0.60 -3.04
C LYS A 22 -7.40 0.61 -2.79
N GLY A 23 -7.90 -0.33 -1.98
CA GLY A 23 -9.30 -0.37 -1.55
C GLY A 23 -9.68 0.76 -0.57
N ARG A 24 -8.76 1.22 0.27
CA ARG A 24 -8.99 2.32 1.24
C ARG A 24 -8.81 3.72 0.66
N LEU A 25 -8.22 3.84 -0.53
CA LEU A 25 -8.00 5.12 -1.22
C LEU A 25 -9.30 5.90 -1.45
N VAL A 26 -10.33 5.22 -1.97
CA VAL A 26 -11.65 5.82 -2.26
C VAL A 26 -12.37 6.31 -1.00
N PRO A 27 -12.57 5.50 0.05
CA PRO A 27 -13.26 5.98 1.24
C PRO A 27 -12.48 7.08 1.97
N VAL A 28 -11.14 7.05 1.97
CA VAL A 28 -10.34 8.14 2.57
C VAL A 28 -10.49 9.44 1.80
N ALA A 29 -10.48 9.39 0.46
CA ALA A 29 -10.71 10.58 -0.36
C ALA A 29 -12.08 11.22 -0.08
N VAL A 30 -13.14 10.40 0.06
CA VAL A 30 -14.48 10.87 0.41
C VAL A 30 -14.49 11.57 1.77
N VAL A 31 -13.83 10.99 2.78
CA VAL A 31 -13.76 11.59 4.13
C VAL A 31 -13.02 12.93 4.11
N ILE A 32 -11.92 13.04 3.37
CA ILE A 32 -11.16 14.30 3.24
C ILE A 32 -12.04 15.39 2.62
N VAL A 33 -12.83 15.07 1.59
CA VAL A 33 -13.76 16.02 0.98
C VAL A 33 -14.87 16.41 1.96
N LEU A 34 -15.45 15.47 2.70
CA LEU A 34 -16.48 15.77 3.70
C LEU A 34 -15.96 16.69 4.82
N ILE A 35 -14.74 16.45 5.31
CA ILE A 35 -14.09 17.34 6.28
C ILE A 35 -13.89 18.73 5.67
N GLY A 36 -13.40 18.81 4.44
CA GLY A 36 -13.24 20.07 3.71
C GLY A 36 -14.54 20.86 3.56
N VAL A 37 -15.64 20.19 3.21
CA VAL A 37 -16.98 20.79 3.13
C VAL A 37 -17.44 21.27 4.50
N GLY A 38 -17.23 20.48 5.56
CA GLY A 38 -17.55 20.89 6.93
C GLY A 38 -16.80 22.15 7.36
N VAL A 39 -15.50 22.21 7.08
CA VAL A 39 -14.67 23.40 7.35
C VAL A 39 -15.13 24.59 6.52
N ALA A 40 -15.41 24.41 5.22
CA ALA A 40 -15.92 25.47 4.35
C ALA A 40 -17.23 26.06 4.84
N ALA A 41 -18.15 25.22 5.35
CA ALA A 41 -19.45 25.64 5.86
C ALA A 41 -19.36 26.41 7.18
N LEU A 42 -18.41 26.07 8.05
CA LEU A 42 -18.23 26.68 9.38
C LEU A 42 -17.35 27.95 9.37
N SER A 43 -16.49 28.10 8.36
CA SER A 43 -15.51 29.18 8.30
C SER A 43 -15.63 30.01 7.01
N ARG A 44 -14.75 29.76 6.04
CA ARG A 44 -14.77 30.30 4.68
C ARG A 44 -14.33 29.21 3.71
N TRP A 45 -14.74 29.35 2.45
CA TRP A 45 -14.40 28.39 1.39
C TRP A 45 -12.88 28.18 1.22
N GLU A 46 -12.07 29.23 1.47
CA GLU A 46 -10.60 29.19 1.42
C GLU A 46 -10.02 28.17 2.40
N PHE A 47 -10.54 28.12 3.63
CA PHE A 47 -10.08 27.19 4.66
C PHE A 47 -10.51 25.75 4.38
N GLY A 48 -11.70 25.56 3.78
CA GLY A 48 -12.14 24.25 3.33
C GLY A 48 -11.25 23.71 2.21
N LEU A 49 -10.92 24.56 1.23
CA LEU A 49 -10.01 24.20 0.14
C LEU A 49 -8.61 23.88 0.65
N ALA A 50 -8.07 24.71 1.55
CA ALA A 50 -6.78 24.48 2.19
C ALA A 50 -6.75 23.14 2.95
N THR A 51 -7.83 22.79 3.65
CA THR A 51 -7.96 21.52 4.38
C THR A 51 -7.93 20.32 3.43
N VAL A 52 -8.68 20.35 2.33
CA VAL A 52 -8.67 19.27 1.32
C VAL A 52 -7.29 19.12 0.71
N LEU A 53 -6.65 20.23 0.31
CA LEU A 53 -5.32 20.20 -0.29
C LEU A 53 -4.28 19.66 0.69
N PHE A 54 -4.30 20.11 1.95
CA PHE A 54 -3.35 19.68 2.96
C PHE A 54 -3.53 18.20 3.32
N CYS A 55 -4.75 17.78 3.61
CA CYS A 55 -5.03 16.37 3.89
C CYS A 55 -4.76 15.46 2.69
N GLY A 56 -5.09 15.92 1.48
CA GLY A 56 -4.80 15.20 0.24
C GLY A 56 -3.30 15.00 0.02
N LEU A 57 -2.50 16.04 0.26
CA LEU A 57 -1.04 15.98 0.15
C LEU A 57 -0.44 14.99 1.16
N LEU A 58 -0.86 15.06 2.43
CA LEU A 58 -0.42 14.13 3.47
C LEU A 58 -0.79 12.69 3.12
N PHE A 59 -1.97 12.49 2.55
CA PHE A 59 -2.42 11.16 2.12
C PHE A 59 -1.60 10.63 0.95
N GLN A 60 -1.31 11.45 -0.06
CA GLN A 60 -0.41 11.08 -1.16
C GLN A 60 0.97 10.68 -0.65
N TYR A 61 1.55 11.50 0.23
CA TYR A 61 2.84 11.20 0.85
C TYR A 61 2.81 9.89 1.65
N ALA A 62 1.76 9.63 2.42
CA ALA A 62 1.61 8.40 3.17
C ALA A 62 1.50 7.17 2.25
N VAL A 63 0.77 7.28 1.14
CA VAL A 63 0.65 6.22 0.14
C VAL A 63 1.99 5.95 -0.54
N GLU A 64 2.69 6.99 -0.97
CA GLU A 64 3.99 6.87 -1.63
C GLU A 64 5.03 6.24 -0.70
N ARG A 65 5.12 6.74 0.54
CA ARG A 65 5.99 6.17 1.57
C ARG A 65 5.67 4.70 1.86
N MET A 66 4.38 4.35 1.93
CA MET A 66 4.00 2.97 2.19
C MET A 66 4.29 2.06 0.99
N ASN A 67 4.15 2.56 -0.25
CA ASN A 67 4.58 1.83 -1.44
C ASN A 67 6.09 1.54 -1.41
N THR A 68 6.92 2.54 -1.09
CA THR A 68 8.38 2.35 -0.97
C THR A 68 8.74 1.29 0.07
N ILE A 69 8.08 1.30 1.23
CA ILE A 69 8.30 0.29 2.28
C ILE A 69 7.86 -1.10 1.79
N LEU A 70 6.74 -1.18 1.07
CA LEU A 70 6.24 -2.44 0.53
C LEU A 70 7.16 -3.00 -0.56
N ASP A 71 7.67 -2.17 -1.48
CA ASP A 71 8.67 -2.62 -2.47
C ASP A 71 9.93 -3.13 -1.78
N ALA A 72 10.44 -2.41 -0.78
CA ALA A 72 11.59 -2.87 0.00
C ALA A 72 11.31 -4.21 0.70
N SER A 73 10.09 -4.42 1.21
CA SER A 73 9.70 -5.69 1.83
C SER A 73 9.59 -6.85 0.84
N VAL A 74 9.12 -6.58 -0.39
CA VAL A 74 9.02 -7.57 -1.47
C VAL A 74 10.41 -7.95 -1.97
N VAL A 75 11.28 -6.98 -2.21
CA VAL A 75 12.67 -7.20 -2.64
C VAL A 75 13.44 -8.04 -1.63
N ASN A 76 13.32 -7.72 -0.34
CA ASN A 76 13.97 -8.51 0.72
C ASN A 76 13.38 -9.93 0.82
N GLY A 77 12.07 -10.09 0.67
CA GLY A 77 11.43 -11.41 0.66
C GLY A 77 11.84 -12.28 -0.53
N LEU A 78 11.99 -11.69 -1.73
CA LEU A 78 12.50 -12.37 -2.93
C LEU A 78 13.97 -12.80 -2.75
N LYS A 79 14.80 -11.92 -2.19
CA LYS A 79 16.20 -12.20 -1.89
C LYS A 79 16.36 -13.34 -0.88
N ASP A 80 15.54 -13.36 0.18
CA ASP A 80 15.53 -14.44 1.19
C ASP A 80 15.09 -15.80 0.60
N MET A 81 14.27 -15.79 -0.45
CA MET A 81 13.86 -16.99 -1.18
C MET A 81 14.91 -17.50 -2.20
N GLY A 82 15.91 -16.66 -2.53
CA GLY A 82 16.90 -16.90 -3.57
C GLY A 82 16.34 -16.71 -4.99
N TRP A 83 15.28 -15.91 -5.14
CA TRP A 83 14.68 -15.55 -6.43
C TRP A 83 15.21 -14.22 -6.93
N ASN A 84 15.25 -14.07 -8.25
CA ASN A 84 15.81 -12.89 -8.89
C ASN A 84 14.87 -11.69 -8.68
N VAL A 85 15.44 -10.56 -8.27
CA VAL A 85 14.70 -9.36 -7.80
C VAL A 85 13.85 -8.71 -8.90
N GLU A 86 14.15 -9.03 -10.16
CA GLU A 86 13.45 -8.56 -11.36
C GLU A 86 12.27 -9.44 -11.79
N THR A 87 11.93 -10.49 -11.03
CA THR A 87 10.79 -11.34 -11.39
C THR A 87 9.50 -10.53 -11.23
N GLU A 88 8.85 -10.16 -12.35
CA GLU A 88 7.53 -9.53 -12.33
C GLU A 88 6.58 -10.36 -11.45
N LEU A 89 6.06 -9.71 -10.41
CA LEU A 89 5.12 -10.33 -9.47
C LEU A 89 3.72 -10.36 -10.10
N ASP A 90 3.60 -11.12 -11.18
CA ASP A 90 2.34 -11.43 -11.83
C ASP A 90 1.52 -12.43 -10.99
N GLU A 91 0.21 -12.50 -11.23
CA GLU A 91 -0.75 -13.35 -10.50
C GLU A 91 -0.32 -14.84 -10.55
N ALA A 92 0.31 -15.28 -11.64
CA ALA A 92 0.89 -16.61 -11.79
C ALA A 92 2.14 -16.86 -10.92
N THR A 93 2.92 -15.82 -10.62
CA THR A 93 4.09 -15.88 -9.73
C THR A 93 3.65 -15.89 -8.26
N LEU A 94 2.59 -15.15 -7.92
CA LEU A 94 1.94 -15.20 -6.61
C LEU A 94 1.38 -16.58 -6.27
N ASP A 95 0.77 -17.28 -7.23
CA ASP A 95 0.28 -18.65 -7.03
C ASP A 95 1.42 -19.65 -6.79
N LYS A 96 2.56 -19.49 -7.48
CA LYS A 96 3.76 -20.29 -7.23
C LYS A 96 4.38 -20.01 -5.85
N ILE A 97 4.38 -18.75 -5.40
CA ILE A 97 4.84 -18.38 -4.05
C ILE A 97 3.91 -18.96 -2.98
N LYS A 98 2.58 -18.92 -3.18
CA LYS A 98 1.60 -19.59 -2.29
C LYS A 98 1.84 -21.09 -2.21
N ALA A 99 2.06 -21.75 -3.35
CA ALA A 99 2.36 -23.18 -3.39
C ALA A 99 3.68 -23.54 -2.69
N ALA A 100 4.70 -22.68 -2.79
CA ALA A 100 5.98 -22.84 -2.10
C ALA A 100 5.91 -22.54 -0.59
N ALA A 101 4.98 -21.67 -0.14
CA ALA A 101 4.73 -21.41 1.28
C ALA A 101 3.93 -22.55 1.95
N ALA A 102 3.03 -23.19 1.20
CA ALA A 102 2.18 -24.28 1.67
C ALA A 102 2.90 -25.65 1.80
N LYS A 103 4.02 -25.85 1.10
CA LYS A 103 4.82 -27.09 1.13
C LYS A 103 5.95 -26.97 2.14
#